data_AF-A0A132EW46-F1
#
_entry.id   AF-A0A132EW46-F1
#
_cell.length_a   1.000
_cell.length_b   1.000
_cell.length_c   1.000
_cell.angle_alpha   90.00
_cell.angle_beta   90.00
_cell.angle_gamma   90.00
#
_symmetry.space_group_name_H-M   'P 1'
#
loop_
_entity.id
_entity.type
_entity.pdbx_description
1 polymer ?
#
loop_
_entity_poly.entity_id
_entity_poly.type
_entity_poly.pdbx_seq_one_letter_code
_entity_poly.pdbx_strand_id
1 'polypeptide(L)'
;MTTEHFGIRVKRLLTANVHALIGSLENRMPQAILEQYLREFDDVIAQARVALGRHEAARHQAAKAIARINNEIERLNDLLGTALARNDDAAVRAGAERQIELEDQLGVLQQSLHEASERAQVAEAELLGLRAKRAEMEAGLRELIATRAAAPGGAEPRTESAAGADPKAERIEQGFNRTMAGANGVTGLGTSPSSADPSLLNRLETLHREQRIEERVARLKAQPGQSAADLN
;
A
#
# COMPACT_ATOMS: atom_id res chain seq x y z
N MET A 1 -17.08 -0.08 5.28
CA MET A 1 -16.55 1.05 4.48
C MET A 1 -15.43 0.51 3.61
N THR A 2 -15.49 0.74 2.30
CA THR A 2 -14.49 0.25 1.34
C THR A 2 -13.19 1.02 1.49
N THR A 3 -12.05 0.37 1.27
CA THR A 3 -10.68 0.96 1.34
C THR A 3 -10.53 2.19 0.44
N GLU A 4 -11.24 2.20 -0.68
CA GLU A 4 -11.29 3.31 -1.63
C GLU A 4 -11.84 4.61 -1.01
N HIS A 5 -12.90 4.52 -0.20
CA HIS A 5 -13.47 5.69 0.48
C HIS A 5 -12.56 6.22 1.59
N PHE A 6 -11.71 5.37 2.18
CA PHE A 6 -10.73 5.80 3.18
C PHE A 6 -9.58 6.60 2.54
N GLY A 7 -8.98 6.08 1.47
CA GLY A 7 -7.87 6.76 0.78
C GLY A 7 -8.25 8.14 0.21
N ILE A 8 -9.47 8.29 -0.30
CA ILE A 8 -9.99 9.58 -0.77
C ILE A 8 -10.05 10.60 0.39
N ARG A 9 -10.52 10.18 1.58
CA ARG A 9 -10.58 11.05 2.77
C ARG A 9 -9.19 11.45 3.26
N VAL A 10 -8.25 10.51 3.31
CA VAL A 10 -6.85 10.79 3.69
C VAL A 10 -6.26 11.85 2.75
N LYS A 11 -6.35 11.65 1.43
CA LYS A 11 -5.84 12.62 0.45
C LYS A 11 -6.49 13.99 0.62
N ARG A 12 -7.83 14.05 0.73
CA ARG A 12 -8.57 15.30 0.93
C ARG A 12 -8.08 16.05 2.16
N LEU A 13 -7.94 15.37 3.30
CA LEU A 13 -7.50 15.98 4.56
C LEU A 13 -6.03 16.43 4.51
N LEU A 14 -5.15 15.68 3.86
CA LEU A 14 -3.75 16.07 3.67
C LEU A 14 -3.61 17.32 2.80
N THR A 15 -4.48 17.48 1.80
CA THR A 15 -4.51 18.65 0.92
C THR A 15 -5.24 19.86 1.50
N ALA A 16 -5.92 19.72 2.66
CA ALA A 16 -6.67 20.82 3.25
C ALA A 16 -5.73 21.95 3.72
N ASN A 17 -6.12 23.20 3.44
CA ASN A 17 -5.40 24.39 3.87
C ASN A 17 -6.31 25.25 4.76
N VAL A 18 -5.87 25.49 5.99
CA VAL A 18 -6.64 26.22 7.01
C VAL A 18 -6.99 27.63 6.56
N HIS A 19 -6.03 28.35 5.99
CA HIS A 19 -6.21 29.75 5.59
C HIS A 19 -7.17 29.88 4.41
N ALA A 20 -7.09 28.96 3.45
CA ALA A 20 -8.03 28.90 2.32
C ALA A 20 -9.46 28.59 2.81
N LEU A 21 -9.59 27.68 3.78
CA LEU A 21 -10.87 27.37 4.40
C LEU A 21 -11.45 28.59 5.12
N ILE A 22 -10.66 29.26 5.97
CA ILE A 22 -11.11 30.44 6.71
C ILE A 22 -11.53 31.57 5.75
N GLY A 23 -10.70 31.90 4.76
CA GLY A 23 -10.99 32.96 3.79
C GLY A 23 -12.24 32.68 2.93
N SER A 24 -12.51 31.41 2.61
CA SER A 24 -13.73 31.04 1.86
C SER A 24 -15.02 31.12 2.69
N LEU A 25 -14.91 31.22 4.02
CA LEU A 25 -16.03 31.09 4.96
C LEU A 25 -16.43 32.44 5.59
N GLU A 26 -16.03 33.56 4.99
CA GLU A 26 -16.15 34.95 5.48
C GLU A 26 -17.58 35.35 5.97
N ASN A 27 -18.63 34.62 5.56
CA ASN A 27 -20.03 34.81 6.01
C ASN A 27 -20.73 33.52 6.52
N ARG A 28 -19.98 32.45 6.80
CA ARG A 28 -20.50 31.18 7.36
C ARG A 28 -20.13 31.05 8.84
N MET A 29 -20.43 29.93 9.51
CA MET A 29 -19.89 29.62 10.85
C MET A 29 -18.54 28.89 10.71
N PRO A 30 -17.40 29.58 10.48
CA PRO A 30 -16.12 28.93 10.19
C PRO A 30 -15.62 28.06 11.34
N GLN A 31 -15.91 28.47 12.58
CA GLN A 31 -15.56 27.71 13.78
C GLN A 31 -16.17 26.29 13.75
N ALA A 32 -17.48 26.18 13.51
CA ALA A 32 -18.18 24.89 13.51
C ALA A 32 -17.64 23.94 12.41
N ILE A 33 -17.26 24.50 11.26
CA ILE A 33 -16.67 23.74 10.16
C ILE A 33 -15.28 23.23 10.54
N LEU A 34 -14.41 24.09 11.08
CA LEU A 34 -13.08 23.69 11.54
C LEU A 34 -13.13 22.62 12.65
N GLU A 35 -14.06 22.75 13.60
CA GLU A 35 -14.31 21.72 14.62
C GLU A 35 -14.78 20.40 14.01
N GLN A 36 -15.58 20.44 12.94
CA GLN A 36 -15.98 19.24 12.20
C GLN A 36 -14.78 18.60 11.47
N TYR A 37 -13.91 19.40 10.87
CA TYR A 37 -12.66 18.90 10.26
C TYR A 37 -11.76 18.24 11.32
N LEU A 38 -11.60 18.84 12.49
CA LEU A 38 -10.81 18.25 13.59
C LEU A 38 -11.35 16.90 14.03
N ARG A 39 -12.68 16.77 14.19
CA ARG A 39 -13.33 15.48 14.45
C ARG A 39 -13.06 14.47 13.35
N GLU A 40 -13.12 14.89 12.09
CA GLU A 40 -12.81 14.00 10.98
C GLU A 40 -11.33 13.58 10.95
N PHE A 41 -10.40 14.49 11.26
CA PHE A 41 -8.98 14.16 11.41
C PHE A 41 -8.79 13.09 12.49
N ASP A 42 -9.44 13.22 13.64
CA ASP A 42 -9.34 12.25 14.73
C ASP A 42 -9.82 10.86 14.28
N ASP A 43 -10.95 10.78 13.58
CA ASP A 43 -11.48 9.53 13.02
C ASP A 43 -10.55 8.91 11.98
N VAL A 44 -10.02 9.71 11.06
CA VAL A 44 -9.13 9.23 9.99
C VAL A 44 -7.76 8.82 10.55
N ILE A 45 -7.24 9.54 11.55
CA ILE A 45 -6.01 9.17 12.27
C ILE A 45 -6.19 7.84 12.99
N ALA A 46 -7.32 7.61 13.64
CA ALA A 46 -7.62 6.33 14.29
C ALA A 46 -7.63 5.18 13.26
N GLN A 47 -8.28 5.39 12.12
CA GLN A 47 -8.31 4.41 11.02
C GLN A 47 -6.92 4.17 10.41
N ALA A 48 -6.12 5.22 10.20
CA ALA A 48 -4.75 5.13 9.69
C ALA A 48 -3.85 4.32 10.64
N ARG A 49 -3.98 4.49 11.96
CA ARG A 49 -3.25 3.67 12.94
C ARG A 49 -3.61 2.19 12.85
N VAL A 50 -4.90 1.88 12.68
CA VAL A 50 -5.34 0.48 12.50
C VAL A 50 -4.79 -0.10 11.19
N ALA A 51 -4.79 0.68 10.11
CA ALA A 51 -4.20 0.26 8.84
C ALA A 51 -2.69 -0.01 8.96
N LEU A 52 -1.94 0.93 9.54
CA LEU A 52 -0.51 0.76 9.83
C LEU A 52 -0.25 -0.50 10.67
N GLY A 53 -1.01 -0.71 11.75
CA GLY A 53 -0.87 -1.90 12.59
C GLY A 53 -1.10 -3.21 11.83
N ARG A 54 -2.01 -3.24 10.86
CA ARG A 54 -2.21 -4.41 9.98
C ARG A 54 -1.02 -4.64 9.05
N HIS A 55 -0.45 -3.58 8.48
CA HIS A 55 0.73 -3.69 7.61
C HIS A 55 1.96 -4.14 8.39
N GLU A 56 2.18 -3.60 9.59
CA GLU A 56 3.24 -4.04 10.50
C GLU A 56 3.07 -5.52 10.91
N ALA A 57 1.84 -5.93 11.26
CA ALA A 57 1.58 -7.33 11.59
C ALA A 57 1.89 -8.27 10.42
N ALA A 58 1.49 -7.91 9.19
CA ALA A 58 1.80 -8.68 7.99
C ALA A 58 3.32 -8.76 7.75
N ARG A 59 4.04 -7.64 7.90
CA ARG A 59 5.50 -7.56 7.79
C ARG A 59 6.18 -8.51 8.78
N HIS A 60 5.77 -8.48 10.05
CA HIS A 60 6.30 -9.37 11.08
C HIS A 60 6.01 -10.85 10.82
N GLN A 61 4.80 -11.17 10.36
CA GLN A 61 4.43 -12.55 10.01
C GLN A 61 5.27 -13.08 8.85
N ALA A 62 5.46 -12.29 7.79
CA ALA A 62 6.30 -12.66 6.65
C ALA A 62 7.76 -12.87 7.10
N ALA A 63 8.33 -11.95 7.88
CA ALA A 63 9.69 -12.08 8.40
C ALA A 63 9.87 -13.35 9.26
N LYS A 64 8.88 -13.68 10.11
CA LYS A 64 8.90 -14.90 10.92
C LYS A 64 8.81 -16.16 10.04
N ALA A 65 7.99 -16.14 9.00
CA ALA A 65 7.87 -17.26 8.07
C ALA A 65 9.19 -17.48 7.29
N ILE A 66 9.82 -16.40 6.82
CA ILE A 66 11.15 -16.43 6.19
C ILE A 66 12.18 -17.08 7.12
N ALA A 67 12.27 -16.64 8.37
CA ALA A 67 13.19 -17.23 9.34
C ALA A 67 12.94 -18.72 9.56
N ARG A 68 11.67 -19.15 9.57
CA ARG A 68 11.31 -20.57 9.68
C ARG A 68 11.79 -21.37 8.47
N ILE A 69 11.56 -20.87 7.25
CA ILE A 69 11.99 -21.55 6.01
C ILE A 69 13.50 -21.64 5.95
N ASN A 70 14.23 -20.56 6.30
CA ASN A 70 15.70 -20.59 6.33
C ASN A 70 16.21 -21.69 7.28
N ASN A 71 15.67 -21.79 8.49
CA ASN A 71 16.02 -22.87 9.43
C ASN A 71 15.69 -24.28 8.87
N GLU A 72 14.62 -24.41 8.07
CA GLU A 72 14.27 -25.67 7.43
C GLU A 72 15.25 -26.02 6.30
N ILE A 73 15.65 -25.04 5.48
CA ILE A 73 16.67 -25.20 4.44
C ILE A 73 18.01 -25.59 5.06
N GLU A 74 18.43 -24.94 6.14
CA GLU A 74 19.67 -25.28 6.86
C GLU A 74 19.67 -26.75 7.33
N ARG A 75 18.60 -27.19 7.99
CA ARG A 75 18.45 -28.60 8.42
C ARG A 75 18.45 -29.56 7.22
N LEU A 76 17.80 -29.17 6.13
CA LEU A 76 17.76 -29.97 4.92
C LEU A 76 19.15 -30.09 4.28
N ASN A 77 19.97 -29.04 4.34
CA ASN A 77 21.36 -29.07 3.87
C ASN A 77 22.20 -30.07 4.68
N ASP A 78 22.06 -30.12 5.99
CA ASP A 78 22.73 -31.12 6.83
C ASP A 78 22.33 -32.56 6.42
N LEU A 79 21.02 -32.79 6.25
CA LEU A 79 20.50 -34.09 5.80
C LEU A 79 21.01 -34.46 4.40
N LEU A 80 21.03 -33.52 3.46
CA LEU A 80 21.59 -33.69 2.12
C LEU A 80 23.08 -34.06 2.18
N GLY A 81 23.86 -33.42 3.06
CA GLY A 81 25.25 -33.78 3.31
C GLY A 81 25.39 -35.24 3.75
N THR A 82 24.54 -35.72 4.65
CA THR A 82 24.55 -37.13 5.07
C THR A 82 24.14 -38.10 3.95
N ALA A 83 23.18 -37.73 3.10
CA ALA A 83 22.75 -38.55 1.97
C ALA A 83 23.84 -38.65 0.89
N LEU A 84 24.52 -37.53 0.61
CA LEU A 84 25.68 -37.49 -0.30
C LEU A 84 26.82 -38.39 0.21
N ALA A 85 27.16 -38.30 1.49
CA ALA A 85 28.21 -39.14 2.09
C ALA A 85 27.88 -40.65 2.02
N ARG A 86 26.59 -41.00 1.99
CA ARG A 86 26.10 -42.38 1.84
C ARG A 86 25.91 -42.80 0.39
N ASN A 87 26.11 -41.91 -0.58
CA ASN A 87 25.78 -42.11 -1.99
C ASN A 87 24.31 -42.52 -2.21
N ASP A 88 23.39 -42.02 -1.37
CA ASP A 88 21.96 -42.28 -1.52
C ASP A 88 21.33 -41.27 -2.49
N ASP A 89 21.42 -41.60 -3.79
CA ASP A 89 20.97 -40.75 -4.88
C ASP A 89 19.47 -40.43 -4.83
N ALA A 90 18.65 -41.35 -4.31
CA ALA A 90 17.21 -41.15 -4.18
C ALA A 90 16.92 -40.09 -3.13
N ALA A 91 17.58 -40.17 -1.97
CA ALA A 91 17.46 -39.17 -0.90
C ALA A 91 18.01 -37.80 -1.34
N VAL A 92 19.12 -37.76 -2.09
CA VAL A 92 19.68 -36.51 -2.63
C VAL A 92 18.70 -35.85 -3.60
N ARG A 93 18.09 -36.62 -4.51
CA ARG A 93 17.08 -36.10 -5.45
C ARG A 93 15.86 -35.55 -4.71
N ALA A 94 15.32 -36.30 -3.74
CA ALA A 94 14.16 -35.85 -2.96
C ALA A 94 14.48 -34.58 -2.12
N GLY A 95 15.68 -34.51 -1.54
CA GLY A 95 16.12 -33.33 -0.81
C GLY A 95 16.33 -32.11 -1.71
N ALA A 96 16.87 -32.29 -2.92
CA ALA A 96 17.02 -31.22 -3.90
C ALA A 96 15.66 -30.67 -4.35
N GLU A 97 14.67 -31.54 -4.59
CA GLU A 97 13.30 -31.13 -4.89
C GLU A 97 12.70 -30.30 -3.75
N ARG A 98 12.81 -30.77 -2.51
CA ARG A 98 12.29 -30.04 -1.34
C ARG A 98 13.02 -28.71 -1.14
N GLN A 99 14.32 -28.65 -1.39
CA GLN A 99 15.10 -27.42 -1.29
C GLN A 99 14.60 -26.37 -2.30
N ILE A 100 14.38 -26.78 -3.56
CA ILE A 100 13.83 -25.91 -4.60
C ILE A 100 12.44 -25.39 -4.20
N GLU A 101 11.57 -26.25 -3.67
CA GLU A 101 10.24 -25.84 -3.22
C GLU A 101 10.31 -24.79 -2.08
N LEU A 102 11.20 -25.01 -1.10
CA LEU A 102 11.41 -24.08 0.00
C LEU A 102 11.99 -22.74 -0.48
N GLU A 103 12.91 -22.75 -1.44
CA GLU A 103 13.47 -21.54 -2.05
C GLU A 103 12.42 -20.76 -2.86
N ASP A 104 11.56 -21.45 -3.61
CA ASP A 104 10.46 -20.84 -4.36
C ASP A 104 9.46 -20.18 -3.36
N GLN A 105 9.13 -20.85 -2.25
CA GLN A 105 8.32 -20.29 -1.16
C GLN A 105 8.99 -19.08 -0.49
N LEU A 106 10.31 -19.15 -0.27
CA LEU A 106 11.10 -18.08 0.31
C LEU A 106 11.02 -16.82 -0.55
N GLY A 107 11.14 -16.95 -1.87
CA GLY A 107 11.02 -15.84 -2.81
C GLY A 107 9.66 -15.14 -2.74
N VAL A 108 8.56 -15.92 -2.67
CA VAL A 108 7.21 -15.37 -2.50
C VAL A 108 7.06 -14.62 -1.18
N LEU A 109 7.61 -15.16 -0.08
CA LEU A 109 7.56 -14.51 1.22
C LEU A 109 8.42 -13.24 1.28
N GLN A 110 9.57 -13.23 0.61
CA GLN A 110 10.42 -12.04 0.50
C GLN A 110 9.71 -10.91 -0.25
N GLN A 111 9.02 -11.24 -1.35
CA GLN A 111 8.17 -10.28 -2.06
C GLN A 111 7.03 -9.77 -1.17
N SER A 112 6.36 -10.67 -0.45
CA SER A 112 5.31 -10.30 0.51
C SER A 112 5.83 -9.38 1.63
N LEU A 113 7.02 -9.66 2.17
CA LEU A 113 7.68 -8.83 3.17
C LEU A 113 7.99 -7.43 2.63
N HIS A 114 8.50 -7.35 1.40
CA HIS A 114 8.80 -6.09 0.74
C HIS A 114 7.54 -5.24 0.59
N GLU A 115 6.47 -5.80 0.01
CA GLU A 115 5.20 -5.10 -0.16
C GLU A 115 4.56 -4.67 1.16
N ALA A 116 4.62 -5.51 2.19
CA ALA A 116 4.12 -5.16 3.52
C ALA A 116 4.91 -4.01 4.14
N SER A 117 6.23 -3.99 3.92
CA SER A 117 7.12 -2.92 4.39
C SER A 117 6.84 -1.59 3.69
N GLU A 118 6.67 -1.60 2.37
CA GLU A 118 6.29 -0.39 1.62
C GLU A 118 4.94 0.15 2.08
N ARG A 119 3.94 -0.71 2.23
CA ARG A 119 2.61 -0.32 2.73
C ARG A 119 2.66 0.25 4.15
N ALA A 120 3.50 -0.31 5.02
CA ALA A 120 3.71 0.23 6.37
C ALA A 120 4.35 1.62 6.33
N GLN A 121 5.39 1.83 5.52
CA GLN A 121 6.05 3.12 5.37
C GLN A 121 5.11 4.20 4.83
N VAL A 122 4.32 3.87 3.80
CA VAL A 122 3.32 4.80 3.25
C VAL A 122 2.28 5.17 4.30
N ALA A 123 1.73 4.19 5.01
CA ALA A 123 0.74 4.43 6.07
C ALA A 123 1.31 5.25 7.24
N GLU A 124 2.58 5.05 7.59
CA GLU A 124 3.28 5.84 8.61
C GLU A 124 3.45 7.30 8.17
N ALA A 125 3.88 7.53 6.92
CA ALA A 125 4.01 8.87 6.36
C ALA A 125 2.66 9.61 6.28
N GLU A 126 1.60 8.92 5.86
CA GLU A 126 0.23 9.47 5.86
C GLU A 126 -0.22 9.83 7.28
N LEU A 127 0.03 8.96 8.25
CA LEU A 127 -0.31 9.20 9.66
C LEU A 127 0.42 10.42 10.23
N LEU A 128 1.71 10.58 9.92
CA LEU A 128 2.49 11.75 10.31
C LEU A 128 1.93 13.03 9.68
N GLY A 129 1.65 12.99 8.37
CA GLY A 129 1.06 14.11 7.64
C GLY A 129 -0.31 14.53 8.20
N LEU A 130 -1.18 13.56 8.50
CA LEU A 130 -2.50 13.81 9.08
C LEU A 130 -2.39 14.48 10.46
N ARG A 131 -1.46 14.02 11.31
CA ARG A 131 -1.21 14.63 12.62
C ARG A 131 -0.72 16.07 12.50
N ALA A 132 0.20 16.33 11.58
CA ALA A 132 0.70 17.68 11.32
C ALA A 132 -0.43 18.60 10.82
N LYS A 133 -1.23 18.15 9.85
CA LYS A 133 -2.38 18.90 9.32
C LYS A 133 -3.46 19.16 10.35
N ARG A 134 -3.74 18.20 11.23
CA ARG A 134 -4.64 18.40 12.37
C ARG A 134 -4.12 19.50 13.30
N ALA A 135 -2.84 19.49 13.65
CA ALA A 135 -2.25 20.51 14.52
C ALA A 135 -2.29 21.91 13.88
N GLU A 136 -2.05 22.00 12.57
CA GLU A 136 -2.22 23.23 11.79
C GLU A 136 -3.67 23.74 11.86
N MET A 137 -4.66 22.85 11.64
CA MET A 137 -6.08 23.18 11.72
C MET A 137 -6.49 23.65 13.12
N GLU A 138 -5.94 23.04 14.17
CA GLU A 138 -6.18 23.44 15.54
C GLU A 138 -5.60 24.83 15.86
N ALA A 139 -4.41 25.13 15.33
CA ALA A 139 -3.80 26.45 15.47
C ALA A 139 -4.64 27.53 14.79
N GLY A 140 -5.11 27.30 13.55
CA GLY A 140 -5.95 28.27 12.86
C GLY A 140 -7.33 28.45 13.49
N LEU A 141 -7.88 27.39 14.11
CA LEU A 141 -9.10 27.52 14.93
C LEU A 141 -8.87 28.43 16.15
N ARG A 142 -7.74 28.25 16.86
CA ARG A 142 -7.37 29.10 17.99
C ARG A 142 -7.19 30.56 17.58
N GLU A 143 -6.55 30.81 16.44
CA GLU A 143 -6.39 32.15 15.88
C GLU A 143 -7.73 32.80 15.52
N LEU A 144 -8.64 32.03 14.90
CA LEU A 144 -9.98 32.50 14.58
C LEU A 144 -10.79 32.88 15.84
N ILE A 145 -10.68 32.08 16.90
CA ILE A 145 -11.34 32.37 18.18
C ILE A 145 -10.73 33.64 18.80
N ALA A 146 -9.40 33.78 18.79
CA ALA A 146 -8.71 34.93 19.36
C ALA A 146 -9.06 36.24 18.62
N THR A 147 -9.06 36.22 17.28
CA THR A 147 -9.43 37.39 16.46
C THR A 147 -10.88 37.82 16.71
N ARG A 148 -11.79 36.86 16.86
CA ARG A 148 -13.21 37.14 17.18
C ARG A 148 -13.38 37.68 18.60
N ALA A 149 -12.62 37.18 19.58
CA ALA A 149 -12.67 37.66 20.96
C ALA A 149 -12.06 39.06 21.13
N ALA A 150 -11.07 39.40 20.29
CA ALA A 150 -10.43 40.71 20.27
C ALA A 150 -11.27 41.79 19.54
N ALA A 151 -12.34 41.40 18.82
CA ALA A 151 -13.28 42.33 18.22
C ALA A 151 -14.29 42.81 19.29
N PRO A 152 -14.23 44.07 19.77
CA PRO A 152 -15.23 44.58 20.70
C PRO A 152 -16.60 44.65 20.02
N GLY A 153 -17.64 44.32 20.79
CA GLY A 153 -19.00 44.15 20.28
C GLY A 153 -19.58 45.37 19.56
N GLY A 154 -20.22 45.10 18.42
CA GLY A 154 -21.40 45.80 17.92
C GLY A 154 -21.22 47.26 17.49
N ALA A 155 -20.83 47.47 16.24
CA ALA A 155 -21.28 48.62 15.48
C ALA A 155 -21.49 48.22 14.01
N GLU A 156 -22.75 48.13 13.60
CA GLU A 156 -23.14 48.43 12.23
C GLU A 156 -24.10 49.63 12.24
N PRO A 157 -24.18 50.46 11.18
CA PRO A 157 -23.30 50.55 10.01
C PRO A 157 -22.85 51.99 9.73
N ARG A 158 -21.76 52.15 8.95
CA ARG A 158 -21.66 53.31 8.05
C ARG A 158 -21.36 52.85 6.64
N THR A 159 -22.44 52.91 5.87
CA THR A 159 -22.50 53.10 4.43
C THR A 159 -21.44 54.09 3.94
N GLU A 160 -20.58 53.63 3.03
CA GLU A 160 -20.22 54.46 1.88
C GLU A 160 -20.57 53.70 0.59
N SER A 161 -21.42 54.37 -0.15
CA SER A 161 -21.98 53.99 -1.43
C SER A 161 -20.95 54.27 -2.53
N ALA A 162 -20.66 53.28 -3.37
CA ALA A 162 -20.26 53.51 -4.75
C ALA A 162 -20.95 52.48 -5.65
N ALA A 163 -21.78 53.02 -6.53
CA ALA A 163 -22.75 52.35 -7.37
C ALA A 163 -22.13 51.46 -8.46
N GLY A 164 -22.90 50.47 -8.89
CA GLY A 164 -22.64 49.71 -10.12
C GLY A 164 -23.40 48.39 -10.21
N ALA A 165 -24.73 48.43 -10.18
CA ALA A 165 -25.58 47.27 -10.47
C ALA A 165 -25.63 46.98 -11.99
N ASP A 166 -25.58 45.70 -12.39
CA ASP A 166 -26.78 45.04 -12.90
C ASP A 166 -26.59 43.50 -13.08
N PRO A 167 -27.70 42.73 -13.03
CA PRO A 167 -27.70 41.31 -12.74
C PRO A 167 -27.82 40.44 -13.99
N LYS A 168 -27.29 39.22 -13.93
CA LYS A 168 -27.89 38.07 -14.61
C LYS A 168 -27.81 36.83 -13.74
N ALA A 169 -28.99 36.45 -13.25
CA ALA A 169 -29.31 35.10 -12.84
C ALA A 169 -29.20 34.17 -14.06
N GLU A 170 -28.56 33.02 -13.91
CA GLU A 170 -29.25 31.73 -13.82
C GLU A 170 -28.24 30.58 -13.81
N ARG A 171 -28.53 29.60 -12.94
CA ARG A 171 -28.35 28.15 -13.11
C ARG A 171 -27.22 27.66 -14.04
N ILE A 172 -26.34 26.83 -13.48
CA ILE A 172 -26.26 25.37 -13.73
C ILE A 172 -25.05 24.82 -12.96
N GLU A 173 -25.30 24.21 -11.80
CA GLU A 173 -24.50 23.09 -11.29
C GLU A 173 -25.21 21.81 -11.75
N GLN A 174 -24.81 21.21 -12.87
CA GLN A 174 -25.14 19.82 -13.20
C GLN A 174 -24.07 19.21 -14.11
N GLY A 175 -23.44 18.12 -13.63
CA GLY A 175 -23.08 16.99 -14.48
C GLY A 175 -21.67 16.93 -15.06
N PHE A 176 -20.66 16.69 -14.23
CA PHE A 176 -19.44 16.02 -14.71
C PHE A 176 -19.62 14.49 -14.62
N ASN A 177 -20.56 13.96 -15.41
CA ASN A 177 -20.67 12.52 -15.66
C ASN A 177 -21.42 12.22 -16.98
N ARG A 178 -20.76 12.48 -18.12
CA ARG A 178 -21.01 11.86 -19.44
C ARG A 178 -19.94 12.39 -20.41
N THR A 179 -18.84 11.68 -20.60
CA THR A 179 -18.58 10.91 -21.83
C THR A 179 -17.74 9.67 -21.53
N MET A 180 -18.39 8.65 -20.98
CA MET A 180 -18.17 7.28 -21.43
C MET A 180 -19.15 7.02 -22.58
N ALA A 181 -18.73 6.26 -23.59
CA ALA A 181 -19.39 5.97 -24.86
C ALA A 181 -19.13 6.99 -26.00
N GLY A 182 -17.86 7.13 -26.36
CA GLY A 182 -17.42 7.46 -27.71
C GLY A 182 -17.07 6.16 -28.43
N ALA A 183 -17.93 5.79 -29.37
CA ALA A 183 -17.88 4.70 -30.34
C ALA A 183 -16.55 3.92 -30.48
N ASN A 184 -16.71 2.60 -30.31
CA ASN A 184 -15.96 1.54 -30.97
C ASN A 184 -15.46 1.97 -32.36
N GLY A 185 -14.15 2.14 -32.47
CA GLY A 185 -13.48 2.45 -33.71
C GLY A 185 -12.03 2.03 -33.61
N VAL A 186 -11.76 0.80 -34.04
CA VAL A 186 -10.43 0.25 -34.38
C VAL A 186 -9.52 -0.05 -33.18
N THR A 187 -9.53 -1.31 -32.73
CA THR A 187 -8.28 -2.08 -32.66
C THR A 187 -8.60 -3.56 -32.83
N GLY A 188 -8.41 -4.05 -34.07
CA GLY A 188 -8.19 -5.47 -34.27
C GLY A 188 -6.82 -5.82 -33.72
N LEU A 189 -6.78 -6.36 -32.51
CA LEU A 189 -5.73 -7.27 -32.08
C LEU A 189 -6.46 -8.42 -31.38
N GLY A 190 -6.58 -9.54 -32.08
CA GLY A 190 -7.18 -10.74 -31.52
C GLY A 190 -6.43 -11.16 -30.27
N THR A 191 -7.08 -11.08 -29.12
CA THR A 191 -6.81 -12.05 -28.06
C THR A 191 -7.43 -13.35 -28.52
N SER A 192 -6.74 -14.07 -29.40
CA SER A 192 -7.00 -15.49 -29.53
C SER A 192 -6.96 -16.06 -28.11
N PRO A 193 -7.97 -16.82 -27.65
CA PRO A 193 -7.76 -17.68 -26.49
C PRO A 193 -6.53 -18.51 -26.85
N SER A 194 -5.50 -18.51 -25.99
CA SER A 194 -4.34 -19.35 -26.20
C SER A 194 -4.83 -20.76 -26.47
N SER A 195 -4.67 -21.25 -27.70
CA SER A 195 -5.12 -22.57 -28.14
C SER A 195 -4.17 -23.67 -27.67
N ALA A 196 -3.28 -23.34 -26.74
CA ALA A 196 -2.32 -24.28 -26.18
C ALA A 196 -3.06 -25.30 -25.33
N ASP A 197 -2.85 -26.57 -25.64
CA ASP A 197 -3.42 -27.69 -24.88
C ASP A 197 -2.88 -27.64 -23.43
N PRO A 198 -3.75 -27.49 -22.42
CA PRO A 198 -3.33 -27.42 -21.02
C PRO A 198 -2.58 -28.67 -20.55
N SER A 199 -2.82 -29.84 -21.17
CA SER A 199 -2.08 -31.06 -20.84
C SER A 199 -0.62 -31.00 -21.31
N LEU A 200 -0.35 -30.39 -22.48
CA LEU A 200 1.00 -30.18 -22.99
C LEU A 200 1.74 -29.11 -22.16
N LEU A 201 1.04 -28.07 -21.69
CA LEU A 201 1.61 -27.07 -20.80
C LEU A 201 2.04 -27.69 -19.44
N ASN A 202 1.16 -28.50 -18.82
CA ASN A 202 1.51 -29.21 -17.59
C ASN A 202 2.71 -30.16 -17.78
N ARG A 203 2.80 -30.82 -18.95
CA ARG A 203 3.95 -31.67 -19.28
C ARG A 203 5.23 -30.86 -19.41
N LEU A 204 5.19 -29.69 -20.04
CA LEU A 204 6.34 -28.79 -20.13
C LEU A 204 6.78 -28.30 -18.75
N GLU A 205 5.85 -27.92 -17.88
CA GLU A 205 6.14 -27.52 -16.49
C GLU A 205 6.79 -28.66 -15.70
N THR A 206 6.30 -29.89 -15.89
CA THR A 206 6.87 -31.08 -15.25
C THR A 206 8.31 -31.32 -15.72
N LEU A 207 8.56 -31.30 -17.03
CA LEU A 207 9.91 -31.46 -17.59
C LEU A 207 10.87 -30.36 -17.11
N HIS A 208 10.40 -29.12 -17.05
CA HIS A 208 11.20 -28.01 -16.55
C HIS A 208 11.54 -28.19 -15.05
N ARG A 209 10.59 -28.68 -14.24
CA ARG A 209 10.84 -29.01 -12.83
C ARG A 209 11.87 -30.13 -12.70
N GLU A 210 11.73 -31.20 -13.47
CA GLU A 210 12.69 -32.32 -13.49
C GLU A 210 14.09 -31.84 -13.85
N GLN A 211 14.23 -31.01 -14.89
CA GLN A 211 15.51 -30.42 -15.29
C GLN A 211 16.13 -29.57 -14.15
N ARG A 212 15.35 -28.71 -13.49
CA ARG A 212 15.83 -27.92 -12.33
C ARG A 212 16.35 -28.82 -11.21
N ILE A 213 15.67 -29.93 -10.94
CA ILE A 213 16.08 -30.90 -9.92
C ILE A 213 17.38 -31.58 -10.34
N GLU A 214 17.49 -32.04 -11.58
CA GLU A 214 18.70 -32.70 -12.09
C GLU A 214 19.92 -31.77 -12.07
N GLU A 215 19.76 -30.52 -12.51
CA GLU A 215 20.81 -29.50 -12.41
C GLU A 215 21.23 -29.26 -10.95
N ARG A 216 20.27 -29.21 -10.02
CA ARG A 216 20.56 -29.05 -8.58
C ARG A 216 21.30 -30.26 -8.02
N VAL A 217 20.87 -31.48 -8.32
CA VAL A 217 21.54 -32.72 -7.90
C VAL A 217 22.97 -32.78 -8.46
N ALA A 218 23.17 -32.44 -9.72
CA ALA A 218 24.49 -32.39 -10.34
C ALA A 218 25.41 -31.39 -9.62
N ARG A 219 24.91 -30.20 -9.28
CA ARG A 219 25.66 -29.20 -8.48
C ARG A 219 26.03 -29.72 -7.09
N LEU A 220 25.07 -30.31 -6.37
CA LEU A 220 25.29 -30.86 -5.03
C LEU A 220 26.35 -31.98 -5.05
N LYS A 221 26.31 -32.86 -6.06
CA LYS A 221 27.32 -33.92 -6.24
C LYS A 221 28.69 -33.39 -6.67
N ALA A 222 28.74 -32.29 -7.40
CA ALA A 222 29.99 -31.64 -7.80
C ALA A 222 30.65 -30.84 -6.65
N GLN A 223 29.90 -30.48 -5.61
CA GLN A 223 30.37 -29.80 -4.40
C GLN A 223 30.11 -30.64 -3.13
N PRO A 224 30.66 -31.86 -2.99
CA PRO A 224 30.34 -32.76 -1.88
C PRO A 224 30.93 -32.34 -0.52
N GLY A 225 31.13 -31.04 -0.24
CA GLY A 225 31.84 -30.62 0.96
C GLY A 225 31.92 -29.13 1.30
N GLN A 226 31.03 -28.25 0.83
CA GLN A 226 30.93 -26.89 1.40
C GLN A 226 29.95 -26.88 2.58
N SER A 227 30.38 -27.46 3.70
CA SER A 227 29.76 -27.23 5.01
C SER A 227 30.72 -26.43 5.88
N ALA A 228 30.23 -25.27 6.34
CA ALA A 228 30.64 -24.50 7.52
C ALA A 228 32.07 -23.92 7.67
N ALA A 229 33.02 -24.14 6.75
CA ALA A 229 34.39 -23.62 6.91
C ALA A 229 34.75 -22.34 6.11
N ASP A 230 34.02 -22.00 5.04
CA ASP A 230 34.41 -20.93 4.10
C ASP A 230 33.58 -19.63 4.21
N LEU A 231 32.92 -19.39 5.34
CA LEU A 231 32.23 -18.13 5.64
C LEU A 231 32.90 -17.37 6.80
N ASN A 232 34.22 -17.19 6.72
CA ASN A 232 34.93 -16.16 7.50
C ASN A 232 34.92 -14.84 6.73
#